data_AF-A0A846WV35-F1
#
_entry.id   AF-A0A846WV35-F1
#
_cell.length_a   1.000
_cell.length_b   1.000
_cell.length_c   1.000
_cell.angle_alpha   90.00
_cell.angle_beta   90.00
_cell.angle_gamma   90.00
#
_symmetry.space_group_name_H-M   'P 1'
#
loop_
_entity.id
_entity.type
_entity.pdbx_description
1 polymer ?
#
loop_
_entity_poly.entity_id
_entity_poly.type
_entity_poly.pdbx_seq_one_letter_code
_entity_poly.pdbx_strand_id
1 'polypeptide(L)' 'MLAFDLAAARELAAFRVPERTPLDDALLAAVAQANGMTVATRIVRDFEPLGVPVVDPWAS' A
#
# COMPACT_ATOMS: atom_id res chain seq x y z
N MET A 1 1.39 16.06 1.19
CA MET A 1 1.53 14.96 2.17
C MET A 1 0.13 14.45 2.47
N LEU A 2 -0.14 13.16 2.24
CA LEU A 2 -1.42 12.55 2.61
C LEU A 2 -1.32 12.06 4.06
N ALA A 3 -2.36 12.29 4.86
CA ALA A 3 -2.41 11.83 6.24
C ALA A 3 -2.91 10.38 6.31
N PHE A 4 -2.46 9.64 7.31
CA PHE A 4 -3.09 8.39 7.71
C PHE A 4 -4.30 8.71 8.59
N ASP A 5 -5.49 8.63 8.02
CA ASP A 5 -6.76 8.97 8.67
C ASP A 5 -7.63 7.72 8.96
N LEU A 6 -8.88 7.93 9.38
CA LEU A 6 -9.79 6.84 9.70
C LEU A 6 -10.10 5.94 8.48
N ALA A 7 -10.12 6.48 7.26
CA ALA A 7 -10.36 5.68 6.08
C ALA A 7 -9.16 4.77 5.80
N ALA A 8 -7.94 5.32 5.85
CA ALA A 8 -6.71 4.53 5.75
C ALA A 8 -6.60 3.47 6.86
N ALA A 9 -6.97 3.80 8.11
CA ALA A 9 -6.96 2.83 9.20
C ALA A 9 -7.89 1.63 8.97
N ARG A 10 -9.04 1.84 8.31
CA ARG A 10 -9.96 0.76 7.95
C ARG A 10 -9.41 -0.12 6.84
N GLU A 11 -8.79 0.46 5.82
CA GLU A 11 -8.11 -0.31 4.77
C GLU A 11 -6.97 -1.15 5.34
N LEU A 12 -6.14 -0.56 6.22
CA LEU A 12 -5.06 -1.28 6.89
C LEU A 12 -5.58 -2.49 7.69
N ALA A 13 -6.69 -2.32 8.42
CA ALA A 13 -7.32 -3.40 9.18
C ALA A 13 -7.91 -4.50 8.27
N ALA A 14 -8.24 -4.19 7.01
CA ALA A 14 -8.77 -5.14 6.04
C ALA A 14 -7.68 -5.92 5.30
N PHE A 15 -6.45 -5.41 5.24
CA PHE A 15 -5.34 -6.11 4.60
C PHE A 15 -5.02 -7.42 5.32
N ARG A 16 -4.87 -8.50 4.54
CA ARG A 16 -4.23 -9.73 5.00
C ARG A 16 -2.73 -9.58 4.89
N VAL A 17 -2.15 -8.77 5.78
CA VAL A 17 -0.72 -8.46 5.81
C VAL A 17 0.07 -9.74 6.17
N PRO A 18 0.92 -10.26 5.28
CA PRO A 18 1.84 -11.34 5.62
C PRO A 18 2.84 -10.88 6.69
N GLU A 19 3.34 -11.79 7.53
CA GLU A 19 4.34 -11.48 8.58
C GLU A 19 5.59 -10.73 8.07
N ARG A 20 5.88 -10.82 6.77
CA ARG A 20 7.07 -10.23 6.14
C ARG A 20 6.86 -8.85 5.52
N THR A 21 5.63 -8.36 5.38
CA THR A 21 5.39 -7.04 4.81
C THR A 21 5.75 -5.96 5.84
N PRO A 22 6.65 -5.02 5.51
CA PRO A 22 6.97 -3.91 6.41
C PRO A 22 5.72 -3.11 6.78
N LEU A 23 5.62 -2.71 8.05
CA LEU A 23 4.48 -1.91 8.53
C LEU A 23 4.33 -0.61 7.74
N ASP A 24 5.44 0.04 7.39
CA ASP A 24 5.45 1.30 6.64
C ASP A 24 4.83 1.12 5.23
N ASP A 25 5.09 -0.01 4.58
CA ASP A 25 4.50 -0.33 3.27
C ASP A 25 3.01 -0.62 3.38
N ALA A 26 2.59 -1.30 4.45
CA ALA A 26 1.18 -1.52 4.75
C ALA A 26 0.44 -0.21 5.02
N LEU A 27 1.06 0.72 5.76
CA LEU A 27 0.52 2.06 6.00
C LEU A 27 0.42 2.86 4.71
N LEU A 28 1.45 2.83 3.86
CA LEU A 28 1.46 3.52 2.58
C LEU A 28 0.39 2.97 1.62
N ALA A 29 0.28 1.66 1.52
CA ALA A 29 -0.75 0.99 0.73
C ALA A 29 -2.16 1.36 1.20
N ALA A 30 -2.38 1.45 2.51
CA ALA A 30 -3.69 1.79 3.08
C ALA A 30 -4.10 3.23 2.76
N VAL A 31 -3.14 4.17 2.81
CA VAL A 31 -3.37 5.56 2.38
C VAL A 31 -3.70 5.62 0.89
N ALA A 32 -2.95 4.90 0.04
CA ALA A 32 -3.20 4.87 -1.39
C ALA A 32 -4.57 4.28 -1.72
N GLN A 33 -4.92 3.15 -1.10
CA GLN A 33 -6.21 2.46 -1.29
C GLN A 33 -7.39 3.35 -0.88
N ALA A 34 -7.32 3.97 0.30
CA ALA A 34 -8.37 4.87 0.78
C ALA A 34 -8.61 6.09 -0.12
N ASN A 35 -7.61 6.49 -0.91
CA ASN A 35 -7.67 7.63 -1.83
C ASN A 35 -7.85 7.20 -3.30
N GLY A 36 -8.00 5.91 -3.61
CA GLY A 36 -8.15 5.40 -4.98
C GLY A 36 -6.91 5.65 -5.86
N MET A 37 -5.72 5.58 -5.26
CA MET A 37 -4.43 5.88 -5.91
C MET A 37 -3.61 4.61 -6.19
N THR A 38 -2.64 4.73 -7.10
CA THR A 38 -1.65 3.70 -7.42
C THR A 38 -0.32 4.00 -6.71
N VAL A 39 0.29 2.99 -6.09
CA VAL A 39 1.64 3.10 -5.52
C VAL A 39 2.68 2.97 -6.63
N ALA A 40 3.58 3.95 -6.75
CA ALA A 40 4.74 3.86 -7.63
C ALA A 40 5.97 3.42 -6.83
N THR A 41 6.48 2.22 -7.09
CA THR A 41 7.61 1.64 -6.33
C THR A 41 8.42 0.65 -7.19
N ARG A 42 9.71 0.52 -6.90
CA ARG A 42 10.58 -0.53 -7.46
C ARG A 42 10.36 -1.89 -6.78
N ILE A 43 9.77 -1.90 -5.58
CA ILE A 43 9.69 -3.10 -4.74
C ILE A 43 8.24 -3.62 -4.75
N VAL A 44 7.76 -3.97 -5.95
CA VAL A 44 6.35 -4.33 -6.21
C VAL A 44 5.87 -5.48 -5.30
N ARG A 45 6.74 -6.48 -5.07
CA ARG A 45 6.44 -7.68 -4.27
C ARG A 45 5.96 -7.39 -2.83
N ASP A 46 6.34 -6.26 -2.24
CA ASP A 46 5.99 -5.94 -0.85
C ASP A 46 4.53 -5.45 -0.76
N PHE A 47 3.97 -5.01 -1.89
CA PHE A 47 2.60 -4.49 -2.05
C PHE A 47 1.63 -5.48 -2.69
N GLU A 48 2.12 -6.48 -3.43
CA GLU A 48 1.30 -7.54 -4.05
C GLU A 48 0.30 -8.20 -3.05
N PRO A 49 0.71 -8.56 -1.81
CA PRO A 49 -0.20 -9.19 -0.86
C PRO A 49 -1.31 -8.25 -0.35
N LEU A 50 -1.10 -6.93 -0.45
CA LEU A 50 -2.01 -5.91 0.04
C LEU A 50 -3.11 -5.58 -0.97
N GLY A 51 -2.95 -5.98 -2.24
CA GLY A 51 -3.97 -5.81 -3.29
C GLY A 51 -4.17 -4.37 -3.77
N VAL A 52 -3.33 -3.43 -3.33
CA VAL A 52 -3.33 -2.04 -3.81
C VAL A 52 -2.75 -1.98 -5.23
N PRO A 53 -3.27 -1.13 -6.15
CA PRO A 53 -2.66 -0.96 -7.46
C PRO A 53 -1.22 -0.48 -7.36
N VAL A 54 -0.30 -1.13 -8.10
CA VAL A 54 1.13 -0.80 -8.10
C VAL A 54 1.70 -0.66 -9.52
N VAL A 55 2.64 0.27 -9.69
CA VAL A 55 3.44 0.43 -10.90
C VAL A 55 4.93 0.53 -10.55
N ASP A 56 5.79 -0.14 -11.32
CA ASP A 56 7.24 0.07 -11.30
C ASP A 56 7.67 0.97 -12.47
N PRO A 57 7.89 2.28 -12.23
CA PRO A 57 8.27 3.21 -13.29
C PRO A 57 9.73 3.05 -13.76
N TRP A 58 10.50 2.12 -13.18
CA TRP A 58 11.88 1.83 -13.58
C TRP A 58 12.03 0.53 -14.35
N ALA A 59 10.94 -0.17 -14.65
CA ALA A 59 10.95 -1.39 -15.46
C ALA A 59 11.15 -1.13 -16.98
N SER A 60 11.79 -0.01 -17.36
CA SER A 60 12.07 0.42 -18.75
C SER A 60 13.57 0.52 -19.03
#